data_AF-A0A2L0ACC5-F1
#
_entry.id   AF-A0A2L0ACC5-F1
#
_cell.length_a   1.000
_cell.length_b   1.000
_cell.length_c   1.000
_cell.angle_alpha   90.00
_cell.angle_beta   90.00
_cell.angle_gamma   90.00
#
_symmetry.space_group_name_H-M   'P 1'
#
loop_
_entity.id
_entity.type
_entity.pdbx_description
1 polymer ?
#
loop_
_entity_poly.entity_id
_entity_poly.type
_entity_poly.pdbx_seq_one_letter_code
_entity_poly.pdbx_strand_id
1 'polypeptide(L)'
;MSKYDLAILWVLSGLAALAAVSAKLGMVLFALSDDPPADVQAALHWQRRRRWLTYSELAALPFFATTGVSATVYGGLAPVVSVIISMLLGALGFGFFLHAVQTITRRRLGIEP
;
A
#
# COMPACT_ATOMS: atom_id res chain seq x y z
N MET A 1 -25.85 -5.20 -8.88
CA MET A 1 -25.36 -5.26 -7.49
C MET A 1 -25.96 -4.09 -6.73
N SER A 2 -26.45 -4.30 -5.50
CA SER A 2 -27.04 -3.23 -4.68
C SER A 2 -25.97 -2.23 -4.22
N LYS A 3 -26.38 -1.01 -3.86
CA LYS A 3 -25.50 -0.02 -3.21
C LYS A 3 -24.92 -0.54 -1.89
N TYR A 4 -25.67 -1.38 -1.17
CA TYR A 4 -25.23 -1.98 0.08
C TYR A 4 -24.18 -3.06 -0.16
N ASP A 5 -24.37 -3.91 -1.17
CA ASP A 5 -23.40 -4.93 -1.57
C ASP A 5 -22.06 -4.29 -1.98
N LEU A 6 -22.11 -3.18 -2.71
CA LEU A 6 -20.93 -2.40 -3.08
C LEU A 6 -20.20 -1.84 -1.86
N ALA A 7 -20.92 -1.25 -0.92
CA ALA A 7 -20.34 -0.72 0.31
C ALA A 7 -19.70 -1.84 1.15
N ILE A 8 -20.38 -2.98 1.31
CA ILE A 8 -19.86 -4.14 2.02
C ILE A 8 -18.60 -4.67 1.33
N LEU A 9 -18.64 -4.86 0.01
CA LEU A 9 -17.49 -5.34 -0.75
C LEU A 9 -16.30 -4.40 -0.65
N TRP A 10 -16.54 -3.09 -0.69
CA TRP A 10 -15.50 -2.08 -0.53
C TRP A 10 -14.88 -2.13 0.87
N VAL A 11 -15.68 -2.25 1.92
CA VAL A 11 -15.20 -2.40 3.29
C VAL A 11 -14.38 -3.69 3.44
N LEU A 12 -14.88 -4.83 2.96
CA LEU A 12 -14.16 -6.11 3.02
C LEU A 12 -12.83 -6.06 2.27
N SER A 13 -12.82 -5.44 1.09
CA SER A 13 -11.61 -5.24 0.29
C SER A 13 -10.62 -4.32 1.00
N GLY A 14 -11.10 -3.26 1.64
CA GLY A 14 -10.29 -2.36 2.47
C GLY A 14 -9.69 -3.05 3.70
N LEU A 15 -10.47 -3.89 4.40
CA LEU A 15 -9.98 -4.68 5.53
C LEU A 15 -8.93 -5.71 5.11
N ALA A 16 -9.13 -6.38 3.96
CA ALA A 16 -8.15 -7.31 3.42
C ALA A 16 -6.83 -6.59 3.04
N ALA A 17 -6.92 -5.42 2.41
CA ALA A 17 -5.76 -4.59 2.15
C ALA A 17 -5.07 -4.12 3.45
N LEU A 18 -5.84 -3.73 4.47
CA LEU A 18 -5.32 -3.31 5.77
C LEU A 18 -4.56 -4.43 6.47
N ALA A 19 -5.09 -5.67 6.44
CA ALA A 19 -4.41 -6.82 7.01
C ALA A 19 -3.04 -7.05 6.34
N ALA A 20 -2.99 -6.99 5.00
CA ALA A 20 -1.75 -7.14 4.25
C ALA A 20 -0.74 -6.00 4.52
N VAL A 21 -1.21 -4.75 4.52
CA VAL A 21 -0.39 -3.57 4.85
C VAL A 21 0.16 -3.68 6.28
N SER A 22 -0.67 -4.11 7.24
CA SER A 22 -0.24 -4.25 8.64
C SER A 22 0.82 -5.33 8.80
N ALA A 23 0.67 -6.47 8.12
CA ALA A 23 1.69 -7.52 8.10
C ALA A 23 3.01 -7.02 7.52
N LYS A 24 2.95 -6.32 6.38
CA LYS A 24 4.13 -5.70 5.74
C LYS A 24 4.81 -4.68 6.66
N LEU A 25 4.04 -3.74 7.22
CA LEU A 25 4.56 -2.74 8.15
C LEU A 25 5.15 -3.40 9.40
N GLY A 26 4.53 -4.46 9.90
CA GLY A 26 5.05 -5.30 10.98
C GLY A 26 6.45 -5.81 10.67
N MET A 27 6.63 -6.42 9.50
CA MET A 27 7.93 -6.92 9.05
C MET A 27 8.95 -5.79 8.87
N VAL A 28 8.58 -4.71 8.18
CA VAL A 28 9.49 -3.61 7.82
C VAL A 28 9.88 -2.76 9.04
N LEU A 29 9.01 -2.61 10.03
CA LEU A 29 9.26 -1.75 11.19
C LEU A 29 9.86 -2.51 12.38
N PHE A 30 9.58 -3.80 12.53
CA PHE A 30 9.94 -4.56 13.73
C PHE A 30 10.84 -5.78 13.47
N ALA A 31 10.86 -6.35 12.26
CA ALA A 31 11.61 -7.59 11.99
C ALA A 31 12.82 -7.41 11.06
N LEU A 32 12.76 -6.45 10.12
CA LEU A 32 13.75 -6.27 9.05
C LEU A 32 14.41 -4.89 9.07
N SER A 33 14.18 -4.13 10.14
CA SER A 33 14.51 -2.71 10.19
C SER A 33 15.81 -2.51 10.97
N ASP A 34 16.75 -1.73 10.42
CA ASP A 34 17.98 -1.37 11.12
C ASP A 34 17.71 -0.61 12.42
N ASP A 35 18.58 -0.82 13.42
CA ASP A 35 18.58 -0.08 14.68
C ASP A 35 18.63 1.44 14.43
N PRO A 36 18.03 2.25 15.32
CA PRO A 36 18.10 3.70 15.20
C PRO A 36 19.57 4.16 15.21
N PRO A 37 19.99 5.05 14.28
CA PRO A 37 21.35 5.53 14.23
C PRO A 37 21.73 6.32 15.49
N ALA A 38 22.99 6.22 15.90
CA ALA A 38 23.49 6.85 17.13
C ALA A 38 23.56 8.39 17.05
N ASP A 39 23.73 8.94 15.85
CA ASP A 39 23.65 10.39 15.62
C ASP A 39 22.20 10.88 15.77
N VAL A 40 22.02 11.93 16.56
CA VAL A 40 20.71 12.52 16.89
C VAL A 40 20.00 13.03 15.64
N GLN A 41 20.71 13.65 14.69
CA GLN A 41 20.09 14.18 13.48
C GLN A 41 19.64 13.05 12.54
N ALA A 42 20.50 12.04 12.35
CA ALA A 42 20.14 10.83 11.62
C ALA A 42 18.95 10.10 12.26
N ALA A 43 18.87 10.04 13.59
CA ALA A 43 17.79 9.38 14.31
C ALA A 43 16.44 10.08 14.08
N LEU A 44 16.41 11.41 14.11
CA LEU A 44 15.20 12.19 13.81
C LEU A 44 14.72 11.96 12.37
N HIS A 45 15.65 11.91 11.41
CA HIS A 45 15.32 11.63 10.01
C HIS A 45 14.76 10.21 9.83
N TRP A 46 15.39 9.21 10.45
CA TRP A 46 14.94 7.82 10.45
C TRP A 46 13.53 7.68 11.01
N GLN A 47 13.23 8.33 12.15
CA GLN A 47 11.89 8.28 12.76
C GLN A 47 10.84 8.92 11.85
N ARG A 48 11.18 10.08 11.27
CA ARG A 48 10.29 10.78 10.34
C ARG A 48 9.98 9.92 9.11
N ARG A 49 10.99 9.27 8.53
CA ARG A 49 10.82 8.38 7.38
C ARG A 49 9.88 7.20 7.70
N ARG A 50 10.01 6.57 8.86
CA ARG A 50 9.12 5.48 9.30
C ARG A 50 7.67 5.94 9.47
N ARG A 51 7.44 7.10 10.08
CA ARG A 51 6.10 7.67 10.23
C ARG A 51 5.46 7.94 8.86
N TRP A 52 6.20 8.57 7.96
CA TRP A 52 5.72 8.82 6.59
C TRP A 52 5.41 7.54 5.83
N LEU A 53 6.23 6.50 5.98
CA LEU A 53 5.96 5.19 5.40
C LEU A 53 4.60 4.67 5.87
N THR A 54 4.37 4.62 7.19
CA THR A 54 3.09 4.16 7.76
C THR A 54 1.90 4.99 7.26
N TYR A 55 2.00 6.33 7.30
CA TYR A 55 0.91 7.20 6.85
C TYR A 55 0.61 7.02 5.36
N SER A 56 1.64 6.86 4.53
CA SER A 56 1.45 6.68 3.09
C SER A 56 0.76 5.35 2.76
N GLU A 57 1.11 4.27 3.45
CA GLU A 57 0.49 2.95 3.26
C GLU A 57 -0.98 2.96 3.72
N LEU A 58 -1.27 3.59 4.87
CA LEU A 58 -2.64 3.71 5.37
C LEU A 58 -3.52 4.60 4.48
N ALA A 59 -2.97 5.70 3.97
CA ALA A 59 -3.69 6.60 3.05
C ALA A 59 -4.00 5.94 1.70
N ALA A 60 -3.27 4.89 1.31
CA ALA A 60 -3.50 4.15 0.07
C ALA A 60 -4.61 3.08 0.18
N LEU A 61 -5.05 2.72 1.38
CA LEU A 61 -6.09 1.68 1.58
C LEU A 61 -7.40 1.95 0.80
N PRO A 62 -7.95 3.19 0.78
CA PRO A 62 -9.15 3.47 0.00
C PRO A 62 -8.93 3.25 -1.50
N PHE A 63 -7.73 3.54 -2.00
CA PHE A 63 -7.37 3.32 -3.41
C PHE A 63 -7.30 1.82 -3.72
N PHE A 64 -6.72 1.01 -2.84
CA PHE A 64 -6.66 -0.45 -3.02
C PHE A 64 -8.05 -1.07 -3.03
N ALA A 65 -8.92 -0.69 -2.07
CA ALA A 65 -10.30 -1.14 -2.00
C ALA A 65 -11.10 -0.77 -3.27
N THR A 66 -10.96 0.49 -3.70
CA THR A 66 -11.64 1.01 -4.89
C THR A 66 -11.19 0.26 -6.15
N THR A 67 -9.88 0.06 -6.32
CA THR A 67 -9.32 -0.66 -7.47
C THR A 67 -9.81 -2.10 -7.54
N GLY A 68 -9.86 -2.79 -6.39
CA GLY A 68 -10.42 -4.13 -6.29
C GLY A 68 -11.88 -4.15 -6.74
N VAL A 69 -12.73 -3.34 -6.10
CA VAL A 69 -14.17 -3.27 -6.38
C VAL A 69 -14.45 -2.88 -7.84
N SER A 70 -13.66 -1.98 -8.43
CA SER A 70 -13.76 -1.61 -9.85
C SER A 70 -13.58 -2.82 -10.77
N ALA A 71 -12.75 -3.79 -10.40
CA ALA A 71 -12.57 -5.02 -11.17
C ALA A 71 -13.85 -5.88 -11.21
N THR A 72 -14.62 -5.91 -10.13
CA THR A 72 -15.95 -6.55 -10.14
C THR A 72 -17.00 -5.71 -10.87
N VAL A 73 -17.03 -4.39 -10.64
CA VAL A 73 -18.07 -3.51 -11.23
C VAL A 73 -17.92 -3.35 -12.74
N TYR A 74 -16.70 -3.10 -13.21
CA TYR A 74 -16.43 -2.80 -14.62
C TYR A 74 -15.82 -3.98 -15.36
N GLY A 75 -15.06 -4.84 -14.66
CA GLY A 75 -14.45 -6.03 -15.25
C GLY A 75 -15.33 -7.27 -15.20
N GLY A 76 -16.49 -7.23 -14.54
CA GLY A 76 -17.40 -8.37 -14.41
C GLY A 76 -16.82 -9.54 -13.60
N LEU A 77 -15.75 -9.30 -12.84
CA LEU A 77 -15.10 -10.35 -12.04
C LEU A 77 -15.90 -10.71 -10.79
N ALA A 78 -15.74 -11.95 -10.32
CA ALA A 78 -16.39 -12.40 -9.09
C ALA A 78 -15.98 -11.52 -7.88
N PRO A 79 -16.89 -11.24 -6.92
CA PRO A 79 -16.59 -10.37 -5.77
C PRO A 79 -15.36 -10.78 -4.96
N VAL A 80 -15.11 -12.09 -4.84
CA VAL A 80 -13.91 -12.63 -4.17
C VAL A 80 -12.62 -12.11 -4.82
N VAL A 81 -12.61 -11.92 -6.14
CA VAL A 81 -11.45 -11.41 -6.88
C VAL A 81 -11.16 -9.97 -6.50
N SER A 82 -12.17 -9.13 -6.22
CA SER A 82 -11.96 -7.77 -5.72
C SER A 82 -11.14 -7.76 -4.42
N VAL A 83 -11.52 -8.63 -3.47
CA VAL A 83 -10.84 -8.76 -2.18
C VAL A 83 -9.40 -9.23 -2.36
N ILE A 84 -9.18 -10.21 -3.24
CA ILE A 84 -7.84 -10.71 -3.56
C ILE A 84 -6.98 -9.60 -4.19
N ILE A 85 -7.52 -8.85 -5.15
CA ILE A 85 -6.80 -7.73 -5.77
C ILE A 85 -6.42 -6.68 -4.72
N SER A 86 -7.34 -6.27 -3.87
CA SER A 86 -7.03 -5.29 -2.81
C SER A 86 -6.00 -5.81 -1.81
N MET A 87 -6.07 -7.09 -1.45
CA MET A 87 -5.08 -7.74 -0.58
C MET A 87 -3.70 -7.76 -1.23
N LEU A 88 -3.60 -8.10 -2.52
CA LEU A 88 -2.34 -8.08 -3.28
C LEU A 88 -1.76 -6.67 -3.38
N LEU A 89 -2.60 -5.67 -3.65
CA LEU A 89 -2.19 -4.26 -3.67
C LEU A 89 -1.69 -3.81 -2.30
N GLY A 90 -2.35 -4.21 -1.21
CA GLY A 90 -1.88 -3.94 0.15
C GLY A 90 -0.55 -4.65 0.49
N ALA A 91 -0.36 -5.88 0.00
CA ALA A 91 0.88 -6.64 0.22
C ALA A 91 2.07 -6.03 -0.52
N LEU A 92 1.87 -5.57 -1.76
CA LEU A 92 2.88 -4.81 -2.51
C LEU A 92 3.15 -3.46 -1.82
N GLY A 93 2.06 -2.81 -1.41
CA GLY A 93 2.02 -1.52 -0.72
C GLY A 93 2.44 -0.34 -1.57
N PHE A 94 2.10 0.84 -1.09
CA PHE A 94 2.31 2.11 -1.78
C PHE A 94 3.79 2.44 -1.99
N GLY A 95 4.67 2.00 -1.08
CA GLY A 95 6.12 2.20 -1.24
C GLY A 95 6.68 1.62 -2.54
N PHE A 96 6.16 0.47 -3.00
CA PHE A 96 6.54 -0.13 -4.28
C PHE A 96 6.11 0.74 -5.46
N PHE A 97 4.89 1.28 -5.40
CA PHE A 97 4.37 2.20 -6.43
C PHE A 97 5.23 3.47 -6.54
N LEU A 98 5.59 4.09 -5.42
CA LEU A 98 6.48 5.26 -5.42
C LEU A 98 7.85 4.93 -6.03
N HIS A 99 8.43 3.77 -5.70
CA HIS A 99 9.68 3.32 -6.31
C HIS A 99 9.55 3.08 -7.82
N ALA A 100 8.45 2.47 -8.27
CA ALA A 100 8.19 2.27 -9.70
C ALA A 100 8.05 3.61 -10.44
N VAL A 101 7.27 4.54 -9.91
CA VAL A 101 7.12 5.89 -10.47
C VAL A 101 8.46 6.62 -10.49
N GLN A 102 9.22 6.58 -9.41
CA GLN A 102 10.56 7.16 -9.35
C GLN A 102 11.49 6.57 -10.40
N THR A 103 11.49 5.25 -10.57
CA THR A 103 12.31 4.54 -11.56
C THR A 103 11.94 4.97 -12.98
N ILE A 104 10.65 5.00 -13.31
CA ILE A 104 10.16 5.43 -14.63
C ILE A 104 10.54 6.89 -14.90
N THR A 105 10.37 7.76 -13.90
CA THR A 105 10.68 9.19 -14.01
C THR A 105 12.18 9.42 -14.20
N ARG A 106 13.01 8.70 -13.45
CA ARG A 106 14.47 8.72 -13.57
C ARG A 106 14.95 8.29 -14.95
N ARG A 107 14.43 7.17 -15.47
CA ARG A 107 14.69 6.71 -16.85
C ARG A 107 14.30 7.75 -17.89
N ARG A 108 13.13 8.39 -17.72
CA ARG A 108 12.63 9.46 -18.61
C ARG A 108 13.52 10.70 -18.59
N LEU A 109 14.15 11.00 -17.46
CA LEU A 109 15.04 12.15 -17.29
C LEU A 109 16.51 11.84 -17.64
N GLY A 110 16.82 10.61 -18.06
CA GLY A 110 18.20 10.19 -18.32
C GLY A 110 19.06 10.10 -17.05
N ILE A 111 18.42 10.09 -15.88
CA ILE A 111 19.07 9.91 -14.59
C ILE A 111 18.95 8.43 -14.24
N GLU A 112 19.53 7.55 -15.05
CA GLU A 112 19.66 6.14 -14.68
C GLU A 112 20.71 5.99 -13.56
N PRO A 113 20.67 4.92 -12.76
CA PRO A 113 21.71 4.68 -11.76
C PRO A 113 23.12 4.68 -12.36
#